data_AF-A0A0P7DV29-F1
#
_entry.id   AF-A0A0P7DV29-F1
#
_cell.length_a   1.000
_cell.length_b   1.000
_cell.length_c   1.000
_cell.angle_alpha   90.00
_cell.angle_beta   90.00
_cell.angle_gamma   90.00
#
_symmetry.space_group_name_H-M   'P 1'
#
loop_
_entity.id
_entity.type
_entity.pdbx_description
1 polymer ?
#
loop_
_entity_poly.entity_id
_entity_poly.type
_entity_poly.pdbx_seq_one_letter_code
_entity_poly.pdbx_strand_id
1 'polypeptide(L)'
;MENINLGSAENPIILKNKHQDSESEKYYARHKNGEVYIHRPLLQIHTKNNHELDKDDPESGLFAFHKLRDDQDCFTKNVISNPHLQPLEIKVLLALNELFQEHSSCEMVYICSSNKVNLDNFGDDYGFWIAEGNTETLVEVNNVPLYQLLGKALNTIISNEKLNKILIRLDSFHYISVTPVTFENSKLGISQKHNRNQRAYLKIIQINELMDFKNLTNIWLAKD
;
A
#
# COMPACT_ATOMS: atom_id res chain seq x y z
N MET A 1 3.05 30.86 -7.26
CA MET A 1 3.17 29.57 -6.54
C MET A 1 4.53 29.03 -6.90
N GLU A 2 5.38 28.78 -5.91
CA GLU A 2 6.67 28.11 -6.11
C GLU A 2 6.44 26.80 -6.88
N ASN A 3 7.44 26.40 -7.67
CA ASN A 3 7.37 25.21 -8.50
C ASN A 3 7.37 23.99 -7.57
N ILE A 4 6.18 23.49 -7.21
CA ILE A 4 6.06 22.35 -6.29
C ILE A 4 6.42 21.10 -7.07
N ASN A 5 7.70 20.75 -7.02
CA ASN A 5 8.20 19.49 -7.54
C ASN A 5 7.85 18.39 -6.53
N LEU A 6 6.99 17.45 -6.92
CA LEU A 6 6.51 16.39 -6.02
C LEU A 6 7.51 15.23 -6.02
N GLY A 7 7.97 14.82 -4.84
CA GLY A 7 8.98 13.77 -4.72
C GLY A 7 10.41 14.26 -4.90
N SER A 8 10.66 15.57 -4.85
CA SER A 8 12.02 16.11 -4.70
C SER A 8 12.51 15.99 -3.25
N ALA A 9 13.80 16.16 -3.00
CA ALA A 9 14.39 16.17 -1.65
C ALA A 9 13.75 17.24 -0.74
N GLU A 10 13.39 18.38 -1.32
CA GLU A 10 12.73 19.48 -0.60
C GLU A 10 11.26 19.18 -0.29
N ASN A 11 10.63 18.32 -1.10
CA ASN A 11 9.21 17.98 -0.98
C ASN A 11 8.95 16.49 -1.27
N PRO A 12 9.48 15.58 -0.42
CA PRO A 12 9.36 14.15 -0.60
C PRO A 12 7.90 13.70 -0.47
N ILE A 13 7.61 12.54 -1.06
CA ILE A 13 6.33 11.86 -0.89
C ILE A 13 6.33 11.11 0.42
N ILE A 14 5.43 11.49 1.32
CA ILE A 14 5.22 10.82 2.59
C ILE A 14 4.47 9.51 2.31
N LEU A 15 5.12 8.39 2.63
CA LEU A 15 4.48 7.09 2.55
C LEU A 15 3.33 7.00 3.54
N LYS A 16 2.24 6.32 3.11
CA LYS A 16 1.28 5.80 4.07
C LYS A 16 2.04 4.89 5.06
N ASN A 17 1.78 5.07 6.35
CA ASN A 17 2.44 4.37 7.44
C ASN A 17 2.63 2.86 7.12
N LYS A 18 3.87 2.36 7.23
CA LYS A 18 4.18 0.92 7.08
C LYS A 18 3.30 0.11 8.01
N HIS A 19 2.94 -1.09 7.54
CA HIS A 19 2.05 -2.06 8.17
C HIS A 19 2.35 -2.21 9.67
N GLN A 20 1.63 -1.46 10.51
CA GLN A 20 1.94 -1.38 11.95
C GLN A 20 1.61 -2.70 12.65
N ASP A 21 2.58 -3.22 13.40
CA ASP A 21 2.41 -4.34 14.33
C ASP A 21 2.50 -3.83 15.79
N SER A 22 1.34 -3.58 16.39
CA SER A 22 1.02 -3.57 17.84
C SER A 22 1.73 -2.65 18.86
N GLU A 23 3.03 -2.38 18.78
CA GLU A 23 3.67 -1.39 19.66
C GLU A 23 3.34 0.04 19.20
N SER A 24 3.28 0.25 17.89
CA SER A 24 2.87 1.52 17.29
C SER A 24 1.38 1.80 17.48
N GLU A 25 0.50 0.80 17.36
CA GLU A 25 -0.96 0.97 17.58
C GLU A 25 -1.25 1.44 19.02
N LYS A 26 -0.63 0.81 20.03
CA LYS A 26 -0.74 1.21 21.44
C LYS A 26 -0.09 2.57 21.73
N TYR A 27 1.01 2.91 21.07
CA TYR A 27 1.67 4.20 21.22
C TYR A 27 0.83 5.33 20.59
N TYR A 28 0.29 5.14 19.39
CA TYR A 28 -0.52 6.14 18.68
C TYR A 28 -1.87 6.42 19.34
N ALA A 29 -2.59 5.38 19.73
CA ALA A 29 -3.82 5.49 20.51
C ALA A 29 -3.65 6.30 21.79
N ARG A 30 -2.48 6.15 22.43
CA ARG A 30 -2.16 6.82 23.69
C ARG A 30 -1.58 8.22 23.52
N HIS A 31 -0.98 8.60 22.38
CA HIS A 31 -0.03 9.73 22.34
C HIS A 31 -0.24 10.88 21.36
N LYS A 32 -1.21 10.92 20.41
CA LYS A 32 -1.63 12.24 19.85
C LYS A 32 -2.79 12.23 18.85
N ASN A 33 -3.56 13.31 18.96
CA ASN A 33 -4.25 14.00 17.86
C ASN A 33 -3.40 14.01 16.57
N GLY A 34 -3.81 13.26 15.54
CA GLY A 34 -3.55 13.66 14.15
C GLY A 34 -2.84 12.67 13.23
N GLU A 35 -2.45 11.47 13.65
CA GLU A 35 -1.83 10.51 12.73
C GLU A 35 -2.84 9.45 12.26
N VAL A 36 -2.96 9.33 10.93
CA VAL A 36 -4.07 8.68 10.23
C VAL A 36 -3.98 7.17 10.40
N TYR A 37 -4.86 6.61 11.25
CA TYR A 37 -5.19 5.19 11.22
C TYR A 37 -5.68 4.81 9.81
N ILE A 38 -4.97 3.90 9.15
CA ILE A 38 -5.40 3.36 7.86
C ILE A 38 -6.50 2.34 8.19
N HIS A 39 -7.76 2.74 8.05
CA HIS A 39 -8.91 1.86 8.14
C HIS A 39 -8.81 0.77 7.05
N ARG A 40 -8.86 -0.52 7.44
CA ARG A 40 -8.63 -1.70 6.59
C ARG A 40 -9.93 -2.47 6.39
N PRO A 41 -10.88 -1.93 5.61
CA PRO A 41 -12.26 -2.39 5.62
C PRO A 41 -12.37 -3.85 5.21
N LEU A 42 -11.70 -4.28 4.13
CA LEU A 42 -11.92 -5.64 3.61
C LEU A 42 -11.24 -6.71 4.45
N LEU A 43 -10.01 -6.48 4.93
CA LEU A 43 -9.36 -7.43 5.83
C LEU A 43 -10.21 -7.63 7.09
N GLN A 44 -10.61 -6.53 7.73
CA GLN A 44 -11.41 -6.57 8.95
C GLN A 44 -12.80 -7.20 8.74
N ILE A 45 -13.49 -6.86 7.64
CA ILE A 45 -14.82 -7.41 7.33
C ILE A 45 -14.78 -8.92 7.08
N HIS A 46 -13.69 -9.44 6.53
CA HIS A 46 -13.63 -10.81 6.00
C HIS A 46 -12.82 -11.80 6.85
N THR A 47 -12.36 -11.41 8.05
CA THR A 47 -11.63 -12.28 8.96
C THR A 47 -12.35 -12.50 10.30
N LYS A 48 -12.23 -13.72 10.83
CA LYS A 48 -12.52 -14.11 12.20
C LYS A 48 -11.51 -13.40 13.12
N ASN A 49 -11.93 -13.08 14.34
CA ASN A 49 -11.14 -12.37 15.37
C ASN A 49 -11.12 -10.83 15.27
N ASN A 50 -12.24 -10.21 14.88
CA ASN A 50 -12.62 -8.92 15.48
C ASN A 50 -13.19 -9.27 16.85
N HIS A 51 -12.35 -9.32 17.89
CA HIS A 51 -12.85 -9.65 19.23
C HIS A 51 -13.87 -8.60 19.63
N GLU A 52 -14.94 -8.99 20.33
CA GLU A 52 -16.03 -8.08 20.68
C GLU A 52 -15.48 -6.75 21.23
N LEU A 53 -16.11 -5.63 20.87
CA LEU A 53 -15.82 -4.32 21.47
C LEU A 53 -16.01 -4.45 22.98
N ASP A 54 -14.92 -4.69 23.69
CA ASP A 54 -14.81 -4.51 25.12
C ASP A 54 -15.21 -3.06 25.42
N LYS A 55 -16.18 -2.91 26.32
CA LYS A 55 -16.66 -1.59 26.74
C LYS A 55 -15.57 -0.80 27.46
N ASP A 56 -14.57 -1.51 28.00
CA ASP A 56 -13.43 -0.94 28.71
C ASP A 56 -12.19 -0.79 27.81
N ASP A 57 -12.18 -1.40 26.61
CA ASP A 57 -11.15 -1.23 25.58
C ASP A 57 -11.79 -1.05 24.18
N PRO A 58 -11.99 0.20 23.71
CA PRO A 58 -12.63 0.49 22.43
C PRO A 58 -11.85 -0.03 21.20
N GLU A 59 -10.64 -0.56 21.36
CA GLU A 59 -9.80 -1.08 20.27
C GLU A 59 -9.85 -2.61 20.13
N SER A 60 -10.48 -3.31 21.08
CA SER A 60 -10.59 -4.77 21.13
C SER A 60 -11.23 -5.42 19.88
N GLY A 61 -12.01 -4.66 19.09
CA GLY A 61 -12.66 -5.08 17.84
C GLY A 61 -11.93 -4.82 16.53
N LEU A 62 -10.70 -4.33 16.58
CA LEU A 62 -9.89 -4.13 15.39
C LEU A 62 -9.05 -5.38 15.07
N PHE A 63 -8.93 -5.68 13.78
CA PHE A 63 -8.00 -6.69 13.30
C PHE A 63 -6.57 -6.28 13.64
N ALA A 64 -5.79 -7.20 14.21
CA ALA A 64 -4.41 -6.92 14.60
C ALA A 64 -3.47 -8.09 14.27
N PHE A 65 -2.40 -7.82 13.52
CA PHE A 65 -1.47 -8.83 13.01
C PHE A 65 -0.68 -9.54 14.13
N HIS A 66 -0.29 -8.86 15.21
CA HIS A 66 0.38 -9.48 16.36
C HIS A 66 -0.37 -10.66 16.98
N LYS A 67 -1.71 -10.68 16.86
CA LYS A 67 -2.55 -11.77 17.39
C LYS A 67 -2.52 -13.02 16.52
N LEU A 68 -1.99 -12.92 15.29
CA LEU A 68 -1.85 -14.05 14.39
C LEU A 68 -0.61 -14.87 14.73
N ARG A 69 -0.67 -16.15 14.38
CA ARG A 69 0.47 -17.07 14.52
C ARG A 69 1.58 -16.66 13.57
N ASP A 70 2.80 -16.61 14.09
CA ASP A 70 4.00 -16.49 13.28
C ASP A 70 4.30 -17.81 12.56
N ASP A 71 4.61 -17.73 11.26
CA ASP A 71 4.89 -18.88 10.39
C ASP A 71 5.67 -18.38 9.16
N GLN A 72 6.56 -19.18 8.59
CA GLN A 72 7.43 -18.73 7.51
C GLN A 72 6.80 -18.94 6.12
N ASP A 73 7.24 -18.12 5.17
CA ASP A 73 6.84 -18.15 3.76
C ASP A 73 5.31 -18.17 3.60
N CYS A 74 4.65 -17.29 4.36
CA CYS A 74 3.20 -17.25 4.44
C CYS A 74 2.55 -16.50 3.30
N PHE A 75 3.26 -15.66 2.54
CA PHE A 75 2.64 -14.77 1.56
C PHE A 75 1.76 -15.52 0.59
N THR A 76 2.33 -16.49 -0.15
CA THR A 76 1.56 -17.31 -1.10
C THR A 76 0.40 -18.04 -0.42
N LYS A 77 0.61 -18.61 0.78
CA LYS A 77 -0.44 -19.30 1.55
C LYS A 77 -1.58 -18.36 1.91
N ASN A 78 -1.27 -17.15 2.35
CA ASN A 78 -2.21 -16.10 2.72
C ASN A 78 -3.00 -15.59 1.50
N VAL A 79 -2.36 -15.51 0.33
CA VAL A 79 -3.01 -15.13 -0.92
C VAL A 79 -3.99 -16.20 -1.37
N ILE A 80 -3.55 -17.46 -1.50
CA ILE A 80 -4.39 -18.53 -2.07
C ILE A 80 -5.51 -18.97 -1.12
N SER A 81 -5.33 -18.80 0.19
CA SER A 81 -6.34 -19.17 1.19
C SER A 81 -7.48 -18.16 1.29
N ASN A 82 -7.30 -16.93 0.80
CA ASN A 82 -8.32 -15.89 0.90
C ASN A 82 -9.45 -16.15 -0.10
N PRO A 83 -10.64 -16.58 0.38
CA PRO A 83 -11.73 -16.91 -0.52
C PRO A 83 -12.32 -15.65 -1.17
N HIS A 84 -12.04 -14.45 -0.64
CA HIS A 84 -12.59 -13.17 -1.08
C HIS A 84 -11.82 -12.50 -2.20
N LEU A 85 -10.65 -13.02 -2.57
CA LEU A 85 -9.93 -12.61 -3.77
C LEU A 85 -10.51 -13.25 -5.03
N GLN A 86 -10.51 -12.50 -6.11
CA GLN A 86 -10.83 -12.99 -7.45
C GLN A 86 -9.59 -13.61 -8.10
N PRO A 87 -9.73 -14.55 -9.05
CA PRO A 87 -8.58 -15.20 -9.68
C PRO A 87 -7.56 -14.24 -10.30
N LEU A 88 -8.04 -13.14 -10.91
CA LEU A 88 -7.15 -12.12 -11.48
C LEU A 88 -6.42 -11.31 -10.39
N GLU A 89 -7.04 -11.10 -9.23
CA GLU A 89 -6.42 -10.38 -8.11
C GLU A 89 -5.29 -11.20 -7.49
N ILE A 90 -5.50 -12.51 -7.34
CA ILE A 90 -4.47 -13.47 -6.93
C ILE A 90 -3.28 -13.40 -7.90
N LYS A 91 -3.55 -13.50 -9.21
CA LYS A 91 -2.51 -13.43 -10.24
C LYS A 91 -1.72 -12.12 -10.19
N VAL A 92 -2.42 -10.98 -10.10
CA VAL A 92 -1.78 -9.66 -9.99
C VAL A 92 -0.91 -9.59 -8.75
N LEU A 93 -1.39 -10.05 -7.60
CA LEU A 93 -0.65 -9.97 -6.35
C LEU A 93 0.61 -10.85 -6.36
N LEU A 94 0.53 -12.06 -6.90
CA LEU A 94 1.70 -12.93 -7.05
C LEU A 94 2.72 -12.33 -8.03
N ALA A 95 2.27 -11.78 -9.17
CA ALA A 95 3.15 -11.13 -10.13
C ALA A 95 3.80 -9.85 -9.55
N LEU A 96 3.09 -9.08 -8.72
CA LEU A 96 3.69 -7.94 -8.00
C LEU A 96 4.79 -8.41 -7.04
N ASN A 97 4.56 -9.49 -6.30
CA ASN A 97 5.55 -10.04 -5.37
C ASN A 97 6.82 -10.48 -6.11
N GLU A 98 6.67 -11.20 -7.22
CA GLU A 98 7.81 -11.62 -8.07
C GLU A 98 8.56 -10.41 -8.63
N LEU A 99 7.85 -9.43 -9.19
CA LEU A 99 8.47 -8.21 -9.72
C LEU A 99 9.29 -7.48 -8.66
N PHE A 100 8.81 -7.39 -7.42
CA PHE A 100 9.51 -6.65 -6.38
C PHE A 100 10.73 -7.41 -5.83
N GLN A 101 10.68 -8.75 -5.79
CA GLN A 101 11.83 -9.56 -5.41
C GLN A 101 12.98 -9.47 -6.43
N GLU A 102 12.69 -9.37 -7.73
CA GLU A 102 13.72 -9.26 -8.78
C GLU A 102 14.52 -7.96 -8.72
N HIS A 103 13.91 -6.86 -8.25
CA HIS A 103 14.53 -5.53 -8.35
C HIS A 103 15.44 -5.16 -7.16
N SER A 104 15.57 -5.99 -6.12
CA SER A 104 16.38 -5.74 -4.90
C SER A 104 16.10 -4.41 -4.14
N SER A 105 15.31 -3.50 -4.72
CA SER A 105 14.77 -2.30 -4.12
C SER A 105 13.27 -2.52 -3.89
N CYS A 106 12.87 -2.66 -2.63
CA CYS A 106 11.48 -2.92 -2.22
C CYS A 106 10.51 -1.77 -2.55
N GLU A 107 11.02 -0.64 -3.06
CA GLU A 107 10.29 0.62 -3.19
C GLU A 107 10.60 1.24 -4.57
N MET A 108 9.60 1.29 -5.44
CA MET A 108 9.65 1.94 -6.76
C MET A 108 8.39 2.77 -6.99
N VAL A 109 8.53 3.84 -7.79
CA VAL A 109 7.39 4.62 -8.28
C VAL A 109 6.88 4.02 -9.59
N TYR A 110 5.60 3.69 -9.63
CA TYR A 110 4.95 3.09 -10.79
C TYR A 110 3.99 4.05 -11.48
N ILE A 111 4.05 4.09 -12.81
CA ILE A 111 3.04 4.76 -13.63
C ILE A 111 1.76 3.90 -13.64
N CYS A 112 0.71 4.40 -12.99
CA CYS A 112 -0.61 3.77 -12.90
C CYS A 112 -1.67 4.52 -13.74
N SER A 113 -1.23 5.03 -14.89
CA SER A 113 -2.01 5.80 -15.85
C SER A 113 -1.83 5.28 -17.27
N SER A 114 -2.84 5.45 -18.11
CA SER A 114 -2.73 5.30 -19.57
C SER A 114 -2.25 6.58 -20.25
N ASN A 115 -2.24 7.71 -19.53
CA ASN A 115 -1.79 8.99 -20.08
C ASN A 115 -0.26 9.03 -20.15
N LYS A 116 0.28 9.75 -21.12
CA LYS A 116 1.70 10.10 -21.12
C LYS A 116 1.97 10.98 -19.90
N VAL A 117 2.88 10.55 -19.03
CA VAL A 117 3.31 11.30 -17.85
C VAL A 117 4.64 11.97 -18.19
N ASN A 118 4.74 13.28 -17.99
CA ASN A 118 6.04 13.96 -18.03
C ASN A 118 6.68 13.80 -16.65
N LEU A 119 7.71 12.97 -16.57
CA LEU A 119 8.42 12.73 -15.30
C LEU A 119 9.27 13.92 -14.89
N ASP A 120 9.67 14.81 -15.80
CA ASP A 120 10.48 16.02 -15.50
C ASP A 120 9.79 16.99 -14.52
N ASN A 121 8.48 16.83 -14.31
CA ASN A 121 7.70 17.64 -13.36
C ASN A 121 7.64 17.03 -11.95
N PHE A 122 8.35 15.92 -11.72
CA PHE A 122 8.33 15.15 -10.50
C PHE A 122 9.73 14.66 -10.15
N GLY A 123 10.00 14.39 -8.88
CA GLY A 123 11.29 13.86 -8.46
C GLY A 123 12.43 14.86 -8.65
N ASP A 124 13.65 14.43 -8.37
CA ASP A 124 14.86 15.14 -8.77
C ASP A 124 15.57 14.36 -9.88
N ASP A 125 16.60 14.99 -10.45
CA ASP A 125 17.64 14.23 -11.16
C ASP A 125 18.02 13.06 -10.25
N TYR A 126 17.97 11.82 -10.75
CA TYR A 126 18.23 10.56 -10.04
C TYR A 126 17.06 9.84 -9.34
N GLY A 127 15.84 10.39 -9.27
CA GLY A 127 14.67 9.61 -8.81
C GLY A 127 13.70 10.39 -7.93
N PHE A 128 12.91 9.67 -7.12
CA PHE A 128 11.90 10.23 -6.23
C PHE A 128 12.31 10.05 -4.79
N TRP A 129 12.33 11.14 -4.04
CA TRP A 129 12.44 11.12 -2.60
C TRP A 129 11.11 10.74 -1.97
N ILE A 130 11.15 9.69 -1.16
CA ILE A 130 10.03 9.21 -0.36
C ILE A 130 10.43 9.27 1.12
N ALA A 131 9.47 9.60 1.98
CA ALA A 131 9.70 9.73 3.41
C ALA A 131 8.83 8.75 4.18
N GLU A 132 9.43 8.07 5.14
CA GLU A 132 8.77 7.17 6.06
C GLU A 132 9.29 7.40 7.49
N GLY A 133 8.42 7.94 8.34
CA GLY A 133 8.84 8.40 9.67
C GLY A 133 9.95 9.43 9.54
N ASN A 134 11.12 9.11 10.09
CA ASN A 134 12.31 9.97 10.06
C ASN A 134 13.30 9.62 8.93
N THR A 135 12.96 8.65 8.08
CA THR A 135 13.83 8.18 7.00
C THR A 135 13.36 8.76 5.68
N GLU A 136 14.28 9.34 4.90
CA GLU A 136 14.04 9.77 3.52
C GLU A 136 14.92 8.92 2.59
N THR A 137 14.34 8.30 1.57
CA THR A 137 15.03 7.43 0.60
C THR A 137 14.77 7.90 -0.83
N LEU A 138 15.79 7.78 -1.68
CA LEU A 138 15.67 8.00 -3.11
C LEU A 138 15.30 6.68 -3.78
N VAL A 139 14.21 6.68 -4.56
CA VAL A 139 13.72 5.51 -5.28
C VAL A 139 13.58 5.79 -6.77
N GLU A 140 13.75 4.75 -7.56
CA GLU A 140 13.62 4.84 -9.02
C GLU A 140 12.15 4.85 -9.46
N VAL A 141 11.95 5.31 -10.70
CA VAL A 141 10.64 5.28 -11.37
C VAL A 141 10.70 4.27 -12.49
N ASN A 142 9.74 3.36 -12.50
CA ASN A 142 9.55 2.52 -13.66
C ASN A 142 8.83 3.31 -14.76
N ASN A 143 9.54 3.57 -15.86
CA ASN A 143 9.03 4.33 -16.99
C ASN A 143 8.04 3.54 -17.87
N VAL A 144 7.89 2.23 -17.62
CA VAL A 144 6.86 1.38 -18.24
C VAL A 144 5.62 1.38 -17.35
N PRO A 145 4.42 1.69 -17.89
CA PRO A 145 3.18 1.60 -17.14
C PRO A 145 2.97 0.23 -16.51
N LEU A 146 2.58 0.19 -15.23
CA LEU A 146 2.48 -1.05 -14.45
C LEU A 146 1.52 -2.07 -15.07
N TYR A 147 0.45 -1.62 -15.72
CA TYR A 147 -0.48 -2.51 -16.41
C TYR A 147 0.14 -3.24 -17.60
N GLN A 148 1.15 -2.66 -18.24
CA GLN A 148 1.90 -3.30 -19.32
C GLN A 148 2.89 -4.32 -18.76
N LEU A 149 3.59 -3.97 -17.67
CA LEU A 149 4.49 -4.89 -16.98
C LEU A 149 3.75 -6.14 -16.50
N LEU A 150 2.65 -5.94 -15.76
CA LEU A 150 1.82 -7.04 -15.28
C LEU A 150 1.11 -7.79 -16.41
N GLY A 151 0.66 -7.07 -17.44
CA GLY A 151 0.01 -7.71 -18.59
C GLY A 151 0.97 -8.65 -19.34
N LYS A 152 2.23 -8.24 -19.48
CA LYS A 152 3.30 -9.07 -20.05
C LYS A 152 3.60 -10.27 -19.15
N ALA A 153 3.83 -10.05 -17.85
CA ALA A 153 4.15 -11.10 -16.89
C ALA A 153 3.05 -12.17 -16.81
N LEU A 154 1.78 -11.74 -16.83
CA LEU A 154 0.62 -12.63 -16.73
C LEU A 154 0.14 -13.17 -18.08
N ASN A 155 0.79 -12.79 -19.19
CA ASN A 155 0.34 -13.07 -20.55
C ASN A 155 -1.18 -12.79 -20.73
N THR A 156 -1.63 -11.64 -20.24
CA THR A 156 -3.05 -11.27 -20.17
C THR A 156 -3.21 -9.76 -20.38
N ILE A 157 -4.26 -9.34 -21.08
CA ILE A 157 -4.59 -7.91 -21.21
C ILE A 157 -5.30 -7.43 -19.95
N ILE A 158 -4.70 -6.46 -19.25
CA ILE A 158 -5.30 -5.81 -18.09
C ILE A 158 -5.38 -4.32 -18.38
N SER A 159 -6.58 -3.74 -18.37
CA SER A 159 -6.73 -2.30 -18.54
C SER A 159 -6.23 -1.56 -17.30
N ASN A 160 -5.71 -0.34 -17.50
CA ASN A 160 -5.25 0.49 -16.38
C ASN A 160 -6.37 0.76 -15.36
N GLU A 161 -7.62 0.94 -15.81
CA GLU A 161 -8.77 1.11 -14.91
C GLU A 161 -9.00 -0.15 -14.06
N LYS A 162 -8.96 -1.34 -14.69
CA LYS A 162 -9.16 -2.61 -13.99
C LYS A 162 -8.03 -2.86 -13.00
N LEU A 163 -6.78 -2.61 -13.38
CA LEU A 163 -5.64 -2.73 -12.48
C LEU A 163 -5.78 -1.80 -11.27
N ASN A 164 -6.15 -0.54 -11.47
CA ASN A 164 -6.34 0.40 -10.36
C ASN A 164 -7.42 -0.06 -9.37
N LYS A 165 -8.53 -0.65 -9.85
CA LYS A 165 -9.55 -1.26 -8.98
C LYS A 165 -8.99 -2.46 -8.19
N ILE A 166 -8.17 -3.28 -8.82
CA ILE A 166 -7.49 -4.41 -8.17
C ILE A 166 -6.55 -3.90 -7.07
N LEU A 167 -5.68 -2.94 -7.38
CA LEU A 167 -4.72 -2.37 -6.41
C LEU A 167 -5.42 -1.79 -5.18
N ILE A 168 -6.54 -1.07 -5.35
CA ILE A 168 -7.34 -0.55 -4.23
C ILE A 168 -7.90 -1.68 -3.36
N ARG A 169 -8.39 -2.76 -3.98
CA ARG A 169 -8.89 -3.93 -3.24
C ARG A 169 -7.78 -4.66 -2.49
N LEU A 170 -6.60 -4.83 -3.11
CA LEU A 170 -5.44 -5.46 -2.48
C LEU A 170 -4.90 -4.62 -1.30
N ASP A 171 -4.89 -3.28 -1.44
CA ASP A 171 -4.59 -2.31 -0.38
C ASP A 171 -5.59 -2.44 0.80
N SER A 172 -6.88 -2.60 0.49
CA SER A 172 -7.95 -2.78 1.48
C SER A 172 -7.90 -4.12 2.23
N PHE A 173 -7.32 -5.16 1.61
CA PHE A 173 -7.00 -6.44 2.25
C PHE A 173 -5.61 -6.45 2.91
N HIS A 174 -4.86 -5.35 2.77
CA HIS A 174 -3.54 -5.19 3.36
C HIS A 174 -2.46 -6.10 2.82
N TYR A 175 -2.61 -6.63 1.60
CA TYR A 175 -1.52 -7.36 0.95
C TYR A 175 -0.43 -6.44 0.41
N ILE A 176 -0.83 -5.21 0.06
CA ILE A 176 0.05 -4.14 -0.39
C ILE A 176 -0.32 -2.84 0.32
N SER A 177 0.57 -1.87 0.30
CA SER A 177 0.27 -0.46 0.54
C SER A 177 0.37 0.31 -0.76
N VAL A 178 -0.62 1.17 -1.04
CA VAL A 178 -0.64 2.02 -2.23
C VAL A 178 -0.64 3.49 -1.81
N THR A 179 0.50 4.17 -1.98
CA THR A 179 0.65 5.60 -1.75
C THR A 179 0.62 6.34 -3.08
N PRO A 180 -0.44 7.12 -3.38
CA PRO A 180 -0.44 7.96 -4.57
C PRO A 180 0.55 9.12 -4.41
N VAL A 181 1.31 9.41 -5.46
CA VAL A 181 2.17 10.60 -5.56
C VAL A 181 1.26 11.78 -5.89
N THR A 182 0.92 12.56 -4.87
CA THR A 182 0.10 13.76 -4.98
C THR A 182 0.65 14.81 -4.05
N PHE A 183 0.22 16.06 -4.25
CA PHE A 183 0.52 17.14 -3.32
C PHE A 183 0.06 16.82 -1.89
N GLU A 184 -1.12 16.22 -1.72
CA GLU A 184 -1.66 15.86 -0.40
C GLU A 184 -0.76 14.90 0.38
N ASN A 185 -0.02 14.03 -0.32
CA ASN A 185 0.92 13.11 0.28
C ASN A 185 2.37 13.60 0.16
N SER A 186 2.59 14.90 -0.07
CA SER A 186 3.93 15.48 -0.05
C SER A 186 4.15 16.28 1.24
N LYS A 187 5.41 16.45 1.62
CA LYS A 187 5.82 17.22 2.82
C LYS A 187 5.15 18.59 2.88
N LEU A 188 5.11 19.31 1.75
CA LEU A 188 4.45 20.61 1.63
C LEU A 188 2.93 20.51 1.78
N GLY A 189 2.25 19.58 1.10
CA GLY A 189 0.78 19.55 1.11
C GLY A 189 0.15 19.16 2.45
N ILE A 190 0.79 18.28 3.22
CA ILE A 190 0.34 17.94 4.59
C ILE A 190 0.37 19.18 5.50
N SER A 191 1.41 20.02 5.36
CA SER A 191 1.54 21.25 6.16
C SER A 191 0.49 22.32 5.82
N GLN A 192 -0.06 22.30 4.60
CA GLN A 192 -0.91 23.39 4.08
C GLN A 192 -2.42 23.09 4.05
N LYS A 193 -2.89 21.87 4.44
CA LYS A 193 -4.31 21.46 4.51
C LYS A 193 -5.18 22.01 3.36
N HIS A 194 -4.88 21.62 2.12
CA HIS A 194 -5.57 22.10 0.92
C HIS A 194 -6.77 21.27 0.48
N ASN A 195 -7.58 21.88 -0.41
CA ASN A 195 -8.81 21.32 -0.97
C ASN A 195 -8.52 20.27 -2.07
N ARG A 196 -9.30 19.19 -2.04
CA ARG A 196 -9.05 17.92 -2.73
C ARG A 196 -9.43 17.95 -4.22
N ASN A 197 -8.72 17.11 -5.00
CA ASN A 197 -9.10 16.48 -6.29
C ASN A 197 -8.04 16.62 -7.41
N GLN A 198 -6.88 16.00 -7.23
CA GLN A 198 -6.00 15.69 -8.36
C GLN A 198 -5.91 14.18 -8.59
N ARG A 199 -5.97 13.78 -9.86
CA ARG A 199 -5.82 12.38 -10.26
C ARG A 199 -4.34 12.00 -10.16
N ALA A 200 -4.02 11.05 -9.28
CA ALA A 200 -2.67 10.54 -9.14
C ALA A 200 -2.30 9.64 -10.32
N TYR A 201 -1.26 10.01 -11.07
CA TYR A 201 -0.74 9.20 -12.19
C TYR A 201 0.38 8.25 -11.76
N LEU A 202 1.08 8.61 -10.69
CA LEU A 202 2.19 7.87 -10.12
C LEU A 202 1.78 7.32 -8.75
N LYS A 203 2.23 6.11 -8.44
CA LYS A 203 1.94 5.42 -7.17
C LYS A 203 3.18 4.69 -6.69
N ILE A 204 3.45 4.78 -5.40
CA ILE A 204 4.39 3.91 -4.71
C ILE A 204 3.58 2.72 -4.20
N ILE A 205 4.07 1.51 -4.49
CA ILE A 205 3.41 0.26 -4.11
C ILE A 205 4.42 -0.59 -3.33
N GLN A 206 4.05 -1.00 -2.12
CA GLN A 206 4.88 -1.85 -1.25
C GLN A 206 4.12 -3.12 -0.90
N ILE A 207 4.81 -4.25 -0.81
CA ILE A 207 4.24 -5.48 -0.27
C ILE A 207 4.16 -5.37 1.25
N ASN A 208 3.10 -5.92 1.85
CA ASN A 208 3.02 -6.02 3.29
C ASN A 208 3.94 -7.12 3.81
N GLU A 209 5.03 -6.71 4.46
CA GLU A 209 6.03 -7.59 5.07
C GLU A 209 5.39 -8.58 6.06
N LEU A 210 4.34 -8.17 6.78
CA LEU A 210 3.62 -9.05 7.71
C LEU A 210 2.97 -10.25 7.01
N MET A 211 2.68 -10.15 5.72
CA MET A 211 2.11 -11.26 4.95
C MET A 211 3.09 -12.41 4.75
N ASP A 212 4.40 -12.18 4.87
CA ASP A 212 5.41 -13.23 4.79
C ASP A 212 5.52 -14.05 6.07
N PHE A 213 5.22 -13.44 7.23
CA PHE A 213 5.47 -14.08 8.52
C PHE A 213 4.24 -14.27 9.43
N LYS A 214 3.10 -13.64 9.13
CA LYS A 214 1.83 -13.88 9.85
C LYS A 214 0.94 -14.81 9.05
N ASN A 215 0.34 -15.79 9.71
CA ASN A 215 -0.52 -16.78 9.05
C ASN A 215 -2.01 -16.37 9.09
N LEU A 216 -2.62 -16.16 7.92
CA LEU A 216 -4.02 -15.80 7.73
C LEU A 216 -4.88 -16.98 7.20
N THR A 217 -4.33 -18.18 7.01
CA THR A 217 -5.03 -19.23 6.24
C THR A 217 -6.34 -19.70 6.86
N ASN A 218 -6.46 -19.61 8.18
CA ASN A 218 -7.60 -20.17 8.92
C ASN A 218 -8.58 -19.10 9.45
N ILE A 219 -8.28 -17.83 9.22
CA ILE A 219 -9.09 -16.73 9.77
C ILE A 219 -10.15 -16.25 8.80
N TRP A 220 -10.14 -16.62 7.53
CA TRP A 220 -11.14 -16.12 6.58
C TRP A 220 -12.56 -16.57 6.94
N LEU A 221 -13.51 -15.64 6.87
CA LEU A 221 -14.94 -15.94 6.87
C LEU A 221 -15.33 -16.58 5.53
N ALA A 222 -16.30 -17.48 5.53
CA ALA A 222 -16.80 -18.07 4.29
C ALA A 222 -17.42 -16.98 3.39
N LYS A 223 -17.41 -17.21 2.08
CA LYS A 223 -18.26 -16.44 1.16
C LYS A 223 -19.69 -16.93 1.35
N ASP A 224 -20.59 -16.03 1.73
CA ASP A 224 -22.04 -16.26 1.67
C ASP A 224 -22.51 -16.43 0.21
#